data_AF-A0A6H9IB61-F1
#
_entry.id   AF-A0A6H9IB61-F1
#
_cell.length_a   1.000
_cell.length_b   1.000
_cell.length_c   1.000
_cell.angle_alpha   90.00
_cell.angle_beta   90.00
_cell.angle_gamma   90.00
#
_symmetry.space_group_name_H-M   'P 1'
#
loop_
_entity.id
_entity.type
_entity.pdbx_description
1 polymer ?
#
loop_
_entity_poly.entity_id
_entity_poly.type
_entity_poly.pdbx_seq_one_letter_code
_entity_poly.pdbx_strand_id
1 'polypeptide(L)' 'MLKQGRIIIVIGTLVTLIASFMVPADNKTRLINVLVIFLFGVIAVWSSVLFERIYQKIHKK' A
#
# COMPACT_ATOMS: atom_id res chain seq x y z
N MET A 1 -9.04 2.80 -15.28
CA MET A 1 -8.64 1.60 -14.50
C MET A 1 -7.59 1.89 -13.41
N LEU A 2 -6.55 2.70 -13.66
CA LEU A 2 -5.47 2.92 -12.66
C LEU A 2 -5.92 3.58 -11.34
N LYS A 3 -6.92 4.49 -11.37
CA LYS A 3 -7.51 5.08 -10.16
C LYS A 3 -8.18 4.05 -9.24
N GLN A 4 -8.87 3.04 -9.81
CA GLN A 4 -9.45 1.95 -9.03
C GLN A 4 -8.35 1.07 -8.40
N GLY A 5 -7.26 0.81 -9.13
CA GLY A 5 -6.10 0.10 -8.59
C GLY A 5 -5.49 0.79 -7.36
N ARG A 6 -5.37 2.12 -7.38
CA ARG A 6 -4.87 2.89 -6.22
C ARG A 6 -5.81 2.79 -5.01
N ILE A 7 -7.12 2.82 -5.24
CA ILE A 7 -8.12 2.65 -4.17
C ILE A 7 -8.01 1.25 -3.53
N ILE A 8 -7.83 0.21 -4.35
CA ILE A 8 -7.65 -1.17 -3.87
C ILE A 8 -6.39 -1.29 -2.99
N ILE A 9 -5.28 -0.65 -3.38
CA ILE A 9 -4.04 -0.63 -2.59
C ILE A 9 -4.27 0.02 -1.22
N VAL A 10 -4.97 1.17 -1.20
CA VAL A 10 -5.27 1.89 0.05
C VAL A 10 -6.17 1.04 0.96
N ILE A 11 -7.26 0.48 0.43
CA ILE A 11 -8.18 -0.37 1.20
C ILE A 11 -7.45 -1.62 1.71
N GLY A 12 -6.67 -2.29 0.85
CA GLY A 12 -5.91 -3.49 1.21
C GLY A 12 -4.89 -3.21 2.32
N THR A 13 -4.21 -2.08 2.25
CA THR A 13 -3.28 -1.64 3.32
C THR A 13 -4.03 -1.42 4.63
N LEU A 14 -5.20 -0.78 4.59
CA LEU A 14 -6.02 -0.51 5.77
C LEU A 14 -6.53 -1.79 6.44
N VAL A 15 -7.00 -2.75 5.63
CA VAL A 15 -7.42 -4.08 6.11
C VAL A 15 -6.25 -4.85 6.73
N THR A 16 -5.08 -4.83 6.07
CA THR A 16 -3.88 -5.51 6.57
C THR A 16 -3.39 -4.89 7.88
N LEU A 17 -3.50 -3.56 8.01
CA LEU A 17 -3.18 -2.85 9.23
C LEU A 17 -4.08 -3.30 10.37
N ILE A 18 -5.41 -3.34 10.16
CA ILE A 18 -6.37 -3.86 11.16
C ILE A 18 -6.07 -5.33 11.52
N ALA A 19 -5.83 -6.18 10.52
CA ALA A 19 -5.52 -7.59 10.73
C ALA A 19 -4.25 -7.77 11.57
N SER A 20 -3.25 -6.89 11.43
CA SER A 20 -2.03 -6.93 12.24
C SER A 20 -2.29 -6.71 13.74
N PHE A 21 -3.39 -6.05 14.10
CA PHE A 21 -3.79 -5.89 15.51
C PHE A 21 -4.48 -7.14 16.08
N MET A 22 -4.94 -8.07 15.23
CA MET A 22 -5.56 -9.33 15.67
C MET A 22 -4.52 -10.42 15.96
N VAL A 23 -3.28 -10.25 15.49
CA VAL A 23 -2.19 -11.19 15.75
C VAL A 23 -1.58 -10.92 17.13
N PRO A 24 -1.51 -11.91 18.03
CA PRO A 24 -0.87 -11.76 19.33
C PRO A 24 0.64 -11.53 19.14
N ALA A 25 1.11 -10.36 19.52
CA ALA A 25 2.52 -9.95 19.42
C ALA A 25 2.85 -8.93 20.51
N ASP A 26 4.09 -8.92 20.98
CA ASP A 26 4.58 -7.90 21.91
C ASP A 26 4.49 -6.50 21.30
N ASN A 27 4.36 -5.47 22.15
CA ASN A 27 4.20 -4.08 21.71
C ASN A 27 5.30 -3.61 20.73
N LYS A 28 6.55 -4.05 20.94
CA LYS A 28 7.67 -3.74 20.05
C LYS A 28 7.47 -4.35 18.65
N THR A 29 7.10 -5.62 18.61
CA THR A 29 6.83 -6.36 17.36
C THR A 29 5.61 -5.80 16.64
N ARG A 30 4.56 -5.43 17.39
CA ARG A 30 3.35 -4.80 16.84
C ARG A 30 3.66 -3.44 16.20
N LEU A 31 4.49 -2.62 16.84
CA LEU A 31 4.94 -1.35 16.29
C LEU A 31 5.73 -1.54 14.99
N ILE A 32 6.64 -2.52 14.95
CA ILE A 32 7.40 -2.87 13.75
C ILE A 32 6.45 -3.33 12.63
N ASN A 33 5.48 -4.19 12.93
CA ASN A 33 4.50 -4.67 11.95
C ASN A 33 3.69 -3.52 11.35
N VAL A 34 3.20 -2.59 12.18
CA VAL A 34 2.49 -1.40 11.71
C VAL A 34 3.37 -0.54 10.80
N LEU A 35 4.62 -0.29 11.20
CA LEU A 35 5.60 0.46 10.40
C LEU A 35 5.85 -0.20 9.05
N VAL A 36 6.07 -1.51 9.03
CA VAL A 36 6.31 -2.30 7.81
C VAL A 36 5.10 -2.23 6.88
N ILE A 37 3.90 -2.50 7.39
CA ILE A 37 2.65 -2.46 6.60
C ILE A 37 2.43 -1.06 6.00
N PHE A 38 2.68 -0.02 6.79
CA PHE A 38 2.55 1.36 6.32
C PHE A 38 3.57 1.68 5.22
N LEU A 39 4.83 1.29 5.39
CA LEU A 39 5.89 1.43 4.38
C LEU A 39 5.52 0.72 3.07
N PHE A 40 5.05 -0.52 3.15
CA PHE A 40 4.60 -1.27 1.97
C PHE A 40 3.43 -0.58 1.27
N GLY A 41 2.45 -0.08 2.02
CA GLY A 41 1.32 0.67 1.46
C GLY A 41 1.76 1.93 0.72
N VAL A 42 2.67 2.71 1.31
CA VAL A 42 3.24 3.91 0.68
C VAL A 42 3.99 3.55 -0.61
N ILE A 43 4.86 2.55 -0.56
CA ILE A 43 5.63 2.09 -1.73
C ILE A 43 4.69 1.63 -2.85
N ALA A 44 3.65 0.87 -2.53
CA ALA A 44 2.67 0.40 -3.50
C ALA A 44 1.90 1.55 -4.18
N VAL A 45 1.49 2.56 -3.40
CA VAL A 45 0.83 3.77 -3.94
C VAL A 45 1.78 4.55 -4.86
N TRP A 46 3.02 4.78 -4.43
CA TRP A 46 4.02 5.48 -5.23
C TRP A 46 4.37 4.72 -6.51
N SER A 47 4.50 3.39 -6.43
CA SER A 47 4.71 2.53 -7.60
C SER A 47 3.55 2.64 -8.59
N SER A 48 2.30 2.65 -8.10
CA SER A 48 1.12 2.87 -8.94
C SER A 48 1.15 4.24 -9.65
N VAL A 49 1.58 5.32 -8.98
CA VAL A 49 1.75 6.66 -9.58
C VAL A 49 2.83 6.64 -10.67
N LEU A 50 3.99 6.04 -10.37
CA LEU A 50 5.10 5.95 -11.32
C LEU A 50 4.72 5.14 -12.56
N PHE A 51 4.04 4.00 -12.36
CA PHE A 51 3.55 3.17 -13.44
C PHE A 51 2.53 3.92 -14.32
N GLU A 52 1.62 4.69 -13.72
CA GLU A 52 0.68 5.53 -14.45
C GLU A 52 1.38 6.59 -15.30
N ARG A 53 2.41 7.26 -14.76
CA ARG A 53 3.22 8.23 -15.51
C ARG A 53 3.98 7.59 -16.67
N ILE A 54 4.60 6.42 -16.45
CA ILE A 54 5.33 5.68 -17.48
C ILE A 54 4.37 5.22 -18.58
N TYR A 55 3.22 4.65 -18.19
CA TYR A 55 2.19 4.19 -19.11
C TYR A 55 1.69 5.34 -20.00
N GLN A 56 1.36 6.49 -19.41
CA GLN A 56 0.94 7.68 -20.18
C GLN A 56 2.03 8.18 -21.13
N LYS A 57 3.31 8.17 -20.70
CA LYS A 57 4.45 8.59 -21.52
C LYS A 57 4.69 7.66 -22.72
N ILE A 58 4.49 6.34 -22.55
CA ILE A 58 4.66 5.35 -23.62
C ILE A 58 3.48 5.37 -24.59
N HIS A 59 2.26 5.43 -24.06
CA HIS A 59 1.04 5.31 -24.88
C HIS A 59 0.54 6.63 -25.49
N LYS A 60 1.31 7.73 -25.43
CA LYS A 60 1.00 9.06 -25.99
C LYS A 60 -0.50 9.37 -25.98
N LYS A 61 -1.05 9.60 -24.79
CA LYS A 61 -2.23 10.47 -24.66
C LYS A 61 -1.77 11.86 -24.27
#